data_AF-A0A6A5ZJX9-F1
#
_entry.id   AF-A0A6A5ZJX9-F1
#
_cell.length_a   1.000
_cell.length_b   1.000
_cell.length_c   1.000
_cell.angle_alpha   90.00
_cell.angle_beta   90.00
_cell.angle_gamma   90.00
#
_symmetry.space_group_name_H-M   'P 1'
#
loop_
_entity.id
_entity.type
_entity.pdbx_description
1 polymer ?
#
loop_
_entity_poly.entity_id
_entity_poly.type
_entity_poly.pdbx_seq_one_letter_code
_entity_poly.pdbx_strand_id
1 'polypeptide(L)'
;MSNPDTAISDDNIAAVLSMCMYENLRGSNLLMTHLRGLRQMVDMRGGINNLPADQGQHLSENIVLQDLIHATCSNVPPFLIDIYGPILRDVRGIGTEPFYPQSPLRVIDTANFDGLDPQLQSSFQVLKDAFDGLEMLCIEAFDPDTAADEAAAFKIRRDAFWTRLQQSEKRDDTDEVPGALEKRVEEAVRLAATIHFRAVALRIQHGDEANATTIKRLHMLVRKIDRTFWKIAPYTYLWIQLNGGAASHNHPEYRPYFVSEIMRLGLSVGLYDWRPFRQTLASFLWLQQYLRRHKTAPMT
;
A
#
# COMPACT_ATOMS: atom_id res chain seq x y z
N MET A 1 -14.42 34.50 8.66
CA MET A 1 -15.09 34.05 7.42
C MET A 1 -16.58 34.32 7.60
N SER A 2 -17.17 35.25 6.84
CA SER A 2 -18.49 35.83 7.14
C SER A 2 -19.63 35.30 6.24
N ASN A 3 -19.31 34.51 5.21
CA ASN A 3 -20.30 33.86 4.33
C ASN A 3 -20.04 32.33 4.33
N PRO A 4 -21.00 31.49 4.80
CA PRO A 4 -20.86 30.04 4.83
C PRO A 4 -20.52 29.41 3.47
N ASP A 5 -21.08 29.94 2.39
CA ASP A 5 -20.87 29.40 1.04
C ASP A 5 -19.43 29.63 0.56
N THR A 6 -18.83 30.76 0.94
CA THR A 6 -17.42 31.02 0.64
C THR A 6 -16.49 30.14 1.47
N ALA A 7 -16.90 29.74 2.68
CA ALA A 7 -16.06 28.90 3.54
C ALA A 7 -15.89 27.47 2.98
N ILE A 8 -16.83 27.00 2.16
CA ILE A 8 -16.83 25.67 1.53
C ILE A 8 -16.52 25.72 0.03
N SER A 9 -15.91 26.82 -0.45
CA SER A 9 -15.44 26.89 -1.84
C SER A 9 -14.38 25.83 -2.11
N ASP A 10 -14.26 25.44 -3.39
CA ASP A 10 -13.26 24.44 -3.81
C ASP A 10 -11.83 24.89 -3.45
N ASP A 11 -11.53 26.19 -3.57
CA ASP A 11 -10.25 26.78 -3.15
C ASP A 11 -9.96 26.58 -1.67
N ASN A 12 -10.97 26.79 -0.80
CA ASN A 12 -10.81 26.61 0.64
C ASN A 12 -10.66 25.13 1.01
N ILE A 13 -11.43 24.24 0.36
CA ILE A 13 -11.30 22.79 0.54
C ILE A 13 -9.90 22.34 0.10
N ALA A 14 -9.41 22.81 -1.05
CA ALA A 14 -8.07 22.52 -1.56
C ALA A 14 -6.97 23.06 -0.64
N ALA A 15 -7.16 24.24 -0.04
CA ALA A 15 -6.23 24.80 0.94
C ALA A 15 -6.14 23.92 2.21
N VAL A 16 -7.28 23.50 2.76
CA VAL A 16 -7.31 22.60 3.94
C VAL A 16 -6.72 21.23 3.58
N LEU A 17 -7.03 20.70 2.41
CA LEU A 17 -6.44 19.47 1.91
C LEU A 17 -4.91 19.57 1.79
N SER A 18 -4.39 20.70 1.29
CA SER A 18 -2.95 20.97 1.22
C SER A 18 -2.29 20.96 2.61
N MET A 19 -2.98 21.49 3.63
CA MET A 19 -2.54 21.38 5.02
C MET A 19 -2.52 19.93 5.50
N CYS A 20 -3.55 19.12 5.18
CA CYS A 20 -3.53 17.69 5.46
C CYS A 20 -2.30 17.01 4.82
N MET A 21 -2.00 17.31 3.55
CA MET A 21 -0.83 16.75 2.85
C MET A 21 0.47 17.08 3.58
N TYR A 22 0.64 18.35 3.98
CA TYR A 22 1.83 18.83 4.68
C TYR A 22 1.98 18.20 6.07
N GLU A 23 0.90 18.17 6.86
CA GLU A 23 0.93 17.58 8.21
C GLU A 23 1.14 16.06 8.17
N ASN A 24 0.60 15.37 7.16
CA ASN A 24 0.81 13.93 6.95
C ASN A 24 2.27 13.61 6.61
N LEU A 25 2.88 14.42 5.73
CA LEU A 25 4.31 14.32 5.42
C LEU A 25 5.18 14.45 6.67
N ARG A 26 4.81 15.38 7.57
CA ARG A 26 5.53 15.60 8.84
C ARG A 26 5.22 14.55 9.91
N GLY A 27 4.19 13.73 9.74
CA GLY A 27 3.70 12.83 10.79
C GLY A 27 3.14 13.58 12.00
N SER A 28 2.56 14.75 11.78
CA SER A 28 2.08 15.64 12.84
C SER A 28 0.72 15.22 13.40
N ASN A 29 0.54 15.44 14.70
CA ASN A 29 -0.74 15.19 15.39
C ASN A 29 -1.86 16.17 14.96
N LEU A 30 -1.51 17.28 14.29
CA LEU A 30 -2.49 18.25 13.80
C LEU A 30 -3.28 17.72 12.59
N LEU A 31 -2.78 16.70 11.90
CA LEU A 31 -3.43 16.12 10.73
C LEU A 31 -4.89 15.73 10.99
N MET A 32 -5.18 15.11 12.15
CA MET A 32 -6.54 14.71 12.48
C MET A 32 -7.49 15.90 12.66
N THR A 33 -6.98 17.05 13.09
CA THR A 33 -7.78 18.28 13.17
C THR A 33 -8.15 18.76 11.77
N HIS A 34 -7.20 18.77 10.84
CA HIS A 34 -7.44 19.15 9.45
C HIS A 34 -8.35 18.16 8.72
N LEU A 35 -8.17 16.85 8.90
CA LEU A 35 -9.04 15.82 8.30
C LEU A 35 -10.49 15.92 8.79
N ARG A 36 -10.70 16.22 10.09
CA ARG A 36 -12.05 16.47 10.64
C ARG A 36 -12.68 17.73 10.04
N GLY A 37 -11.92 18.82 9.95
CA GLY A 37 -12.39 20.05 9.30
C GLY A 37 -12.74 19.81 7.83
N LEU A 38 -11.89 19.10 7.10
CA LEU A 38 -12.10 18.73 5.71
C LEU A 38 -13.38 17.91 5.53
N ARG A 39 -13.62 16.91 6.41
CA ARG A 39 -14.87 16.14 6.38
C ARG A 39 -16.10 17.02 6.60
N GLN A 40 -16.06 17.94 7.56
CA GLN A 40 -17.17 18.87 7.80
C GLN A 40 -17.46 19.72 6.56
N MET A 41 -16.42 20.21 5.87
CA MET A 41 -16.58 20.97 4.62
C MET A 41 -17.25 20.13 3.53
N VAL A 42 -16.85 18.87 3.39
CA VAL A 42 -17.44 17.92 2.44
C VAL A 42 -18.91 17.61 2.80
N ASP A 43 -19.21 17.37 4.07
CA ASP A 43 -20.57 17.09 4.53
C ASP A 43 -21.50 18.29 4.30
N MET A 44 -21.00 19.53 4.49
CA MET A 44 -21.74 20.76 4.17
C MET A 44 -22.02 20.93 2.66
N ARG A 45 -21.22 20.29 1.79
CA ARG A 45 -21.48 20.21 0.33
C ARG A 45 -22.44 19.07 -0.02
N GLY A 46 -23.00 18.36 0.98
CA GLY A 46 -23.88 17.22 0.78
C GLY A 46 -23.14 15.89 0.61
N GLY A 47 -21.84 15.84 0.90
CA GLY A 47 -21.02 14.64 0.81
C GLY A 47 -20.05 14.62 -0.38
N ILE A 48 -19.15 13.64 -0.38
CA ILE A 48 -17.99 13.58 -1.30
C ILE A 48 -18.39 13.48 -2.79
N ASN A 49 -19.54 12.88 -3.08
CA ASN A 49 -20.06 12.72 -4.44
C ASN A 49 -20.69 14.01 -5.01
N ASN A 50 -20.90 15.03 -4.16
CA ASN A 50 -21.44 16.32 -4.58
C ASN A 50 -20.33 17.36 -4.85
N LEU A 51 -19.05 16.96 -4.75
CA LEU A 51 -17.94 17.76 -5.25
C LEU A 51 -17.86 17.64 -6.78
N PRO A 52 -17.44 18.69 -7.50
CA PRO A 52 -17.31 18.64 -8.96
C PRO A 52 -16.37 17.50 -9.38
N ALA A 53 -16.83 16.62 -10.26
CA ALA A 53 -16.07 15.47 -10.74
C ALA A 53 -15.18 15.82 -11.97
N ASP A 54 -15.33 17.01 -12.56
CA ASP A 54 -15.20 17.13 -14.03
C ASP A 54 -14.34 18.30 -14.55
N GLN A 55 -13.47 18.92 -13.74
CA GLN A 55 -12.56 19.98 -14.24
C GLN A 55 -11.07 19.73 -13.99
N GLY A 56 -10.65 18.46 -13.87
CA GLY A 56 -9.24 18.09 -13.67
C GLY A 56 -8.69 18.43 -12.28
N GLN A 57 -9.53 18.88 -11.35
CA GLN A 57 -9.16 19.14 -9.96
C GLN A 57 -9.13 17.88 -9.10
N HIS A 58 -9.89 16.82 -9.49
CA HIS A 58 -9.96 15.53 -8.80
C HIS A 58 -10.10 15.66 -7.27
N LEU A 59 -10.90 16.64 -6.83
CA LEU A 59 -10.89 17.09 -5.44
C LEU A 59 -11.39 15.97 -4.51
N SER A 60 -12.44 15.27 -4.90
CA SER A 60 -12.98 14.11 -4.18
C SER A 60 -11.94 12.98 -4.06
N GLU A 61 -11.27 12.62 -5.16
CA GLU A 61 -10.24 11.58 -5.16
C GLU A 61 -9.03 11.99 -4.30
N ASN A 62 -8.61 13.25 -4.36
CA ASN A 62 -7.50 13.77 -3.55
C ASN A 62 -7.79 13.74 -2.05
N ILE A 63 -9.03 14.09 -1.67
CA ILE A 63 -9.49 14.03 -0.28
C ILE A 63 -9.44 12.58 0.23
N VAL A 64 -9.99 11.64 -0.55
CA VAL A 64 -9.94 10.21 -0.20
C VAL A 64 -8.51 9.69 -0.19
N LEU A 65 -7.69 10.07 -1.16
CA LEU A 65 -6.27 9.69 -1.24
C LEU A 65 -5.52 10.08 0.03
N GLN A 66 -5.72 11.30 0.54
CA GLN A 66 -5.04 11.73 1.77
C GLN A 66 -5.45 10.95 3.00
N ASP A 67 -6.74 10.64 3.13
CA ASP A 67 -7.24 9.79 4.21
C ASP A 67 -6.63 8.38 4.15
N LEU A 68 -6.54 7.80 2.94
CA LEU A 68 -5.93 6.48 2.75
C LEU A 68 -4.42 6.45 3.02
N ILE A 69 -3.67 7.49 2.63
CA ILE A 69 -2.24 7.61 2.93
C ILE A 69 -2.04 7.73 4.44
N HIS A 70 -2.84 8.57 5.10
CA HIS A 70 -2.79 8.73 6.55
C HIS A 70 -3.09 7.41 7.27
N ALA A 71 -4.18 6.74 6.91
CA ALA A 71 -4.59 5.47 7.46
C ALA A 71 -3.49 4.40 7.32
N THR A 72 -2.91 4.32 6.12
CA THR A 72 -1.84 3.36 5.80
C THR A 72 -0.62 3.60 6.66
N CYS A 73 -0.07 4.82 6.62
CA CYS A 73 1.21 5.11 7.25
C CYS A 73 1.07 5.23 8.77
N SER A 74 -0.11 5.56 9.28
CA SER A 74 -0.35 5.73 10.74
C SER A 74 -0.95 4.50 11.40
N ASN A 75 -1.19 3.43 10.64
CA ASN A 75 -1.86 2.22 11.11
C ASN A 75 -3.20 2.49 11.83
N VAL A 76 -4.00 3.39 11.28
CA VAL A 76 -5.35 3.72 11.79
C VAL A 76 -6.40 3.36 10.74
N PRO A 77 -7.69 3.18 11.12
CA PRO A 77 -8.76 3.10 10.14
C PRO A 77 -8.88 4.40 9.33
N PRO A 78 -9.20 4.33 8.03
CA PRO A 78 -9.58 5.52 7.27
C PRO A 78 -10.86 6.13 7.84
N PHE A 79 -10.99 7.44 7.68
CA PHE A 79 -12.08 8.23 8.24
C PHE A 79 -13.21 8.49 7.23
N LEU A 80 -12.90 8.49 5.94
CA LEU A 80 -13.82 8.91 4.88
C LEU A 80 -14.48 7.76 4.15
N ILE A 81 -13.88 6.57 4.17
CA ILE A 81 -14.40 5.38 3.49
C ILE A 81 -14.38 4.17 4.42
N ASP A 82 -15.35 3.29 4.21
CA ASP A 82 -15.33 1.96 4.81
C ASP A 82 -14.39 1.03 4.03
N ILE A 83 -13.70 0.18 4.77
CA ILE A 83 -12.84 -0.87 4.23
C ILE A 83 -13.57 -2.20 4.34
N TYR A 84 -13.79 -2.82 3.19
CA TYR A 84 -14.39 -4.13 3.04
C TYR A 84 -13.32 -5.20 2.82
N GLY A 85 -13.75 -6.47 2.76
CA GLY A 85 -12.85 -7.57 2.38
C GLY A 85 -12.19 -7.29 1.02
N PRO A 86 -10.92 -7.70 0.85
CA PRO A 86 -10.18 -7.45 -0.37
C PRO A 86 -10.83 -8.23 -1.51
N ILE A 87 -10.98 -7.57 -2.65
CA ILE A 87 -11.30 -8.23 -3.91
C ILE A 87 -9.96 -8.59 -4.52
N LEU A 88 -9.64 -9.88 -4.53
CA LEU A 88 -8.37 -10.41 -5.08
C LEU A 88 -8.52 -11.00 -6.48
N ARG A 89 -9.76 -11.26 -6.95
CA ARG A 89 -10.06 -11.75 -8.30
C ARG A 89 -11.33 -11.07 -8.83
N ASP A 90 -11.33 -10.57 -10.06
CA ASP A 90 -12.51 -9.94 -10.68
C ASP A 90 -13.24 -11.03 -11.44
N VAL A 91 -14.44 -11.39 -10.98
CA VAL A 91 -15.25 -12.43 -11.62
C VAL A 91 -16.00 -11.88 -12.85
N ARG A 92 -15.95 -10.57 -13.13
CA ARG A 92 -16.90 -9.89 -14.02
C ARG A 92 -16.32 -9.35 -15.35
N GLY A 93 -15.03 -9.57 -15.66
CA GLY A 93 -14.35 -8.86 -16.76
C GLY A 93 -14.30 -9.58 -18.12
N ILE A 94 -15.37 -9.56 -18.90
CA ILE A 94 -15.28 -9.73 -20.37
C ILE A 94 -15.01 -8.34 -20.98
N GLY A 95 -13.75 -7.93 -21.09
CA GLY A 95 -13.43 -6.64 -21.71
C GLY A 95 -11.93 -6.34 -21.75
N THR A 96 -11.43 -5.88 -22.89
CA THR A 96 -10.03 -5.53 -23.14
C THR A 96 -9.68 -4.15 -22.57
N GLU A 97 -9.22 -4.07 -21.32
CA GLU A 97 -8.49 -2.91 -20.80
C GLU A 97 -7.04 -3.32 -20.53
N PRO A 98 -6.02 -2.47 -20.78
CA PRO A 98 -4.62 -2.87 -20.58
C PRO A 98 -4.32 -3.10 -19.09
N PHE A 99 -4.16 -4.37 -18.75
CA PHE A 99 -4.02 -4.90 -17.38
C PHE A 99 -2.56 -4.82 -16.89
N TYR A 100 -2.33 -4.37 -15.65
CA TYR A 100 -0.98 -4.26 -15.05
C TYR A 100 -0.70 -5.38 -14.02
N PRO A 101 0.12 -6.39 -14.34
CA PRO A 101 0.13 -7.66 -13.61
C PRO A 101 1.16 -7.78 -12.48
N GLN A 102 1.61 -6.67 -11.87
CA GLN A 102 2.87 -6.68 -11.12
C GLN A 102 2.76 -6.48 -9.60
N SER A 103 1.55 -6.34 -9.04
CA SER A 103 1.39 -5.97 -7.62
C SER A 103 0.78 -7.08 -6.77
N PRO A 104 1.42 -7.44 -5.65
CA PRO A 104 0.92 -8.46 -4.71
C PRO A 104 -0.44 -8.18 -4.04
N LEU A 105 -1.05 -7.01 -4.32
CA LEU A 105 -2.33 -6.59 -3.76
C LEU A 105 -3.43 -6.44 -4.82
N ARG A 106 -3.12 -6.71 -6.10
CA ARG A 106 -4.05 -6.47 -7.21
C ARG A 106 -4.90 -7.70 -7.48
N VAL A 107 -6.12 -7.41 -7.91
CA VAL A 107 -7.08 -8.34 -8.49
C VAL A 107 -6.47 -9.11 -9.67
N ILE A 108 -6.31 -10.43 -9.56
CA ILE A 108 -5.84 -11.33 -10.62
C ILE A 108 -7.04 -11.80 -11.44
N ASP A 109 -6.96 -11.65 -12.77
CA ASP A 109 -7.57 -12.62 -13.68
C ASP A 109 -6.44 -13.28 -14.48
N THR A 110 -6.36 -14.60 -14.35
CA THR A 110 -5.27 -15.44 -14.84
C THR A 110 -5.56 -15.86 -16.27
N ALA A 111 -4.86 -15.29 -17.26
CA ALA A 111 -4.76 -15.97 -18.55
C ALA A 111 -3.48 -15.67 -19.34
N ASN A 112 -2.97 -14.43 -19.42
CA ASN A 112 -1.87 -14.13 -20.36
C ASN A 112 -0.79 -13.22 -19.75
N PHE A 113 0.26 -13.83 -19.19
CA PHE A 113 1.54 -13.21 -18.81
C PHE A 113 2.55 -13.23 -19.98
N ASP A 114 2.14 -12.92 -21.21
CA ASP A 114 3.07 -12.91 -22.36
C ASP A 114 3.87 -11.61 -22.51
N GLY A 115 3.85 -10.73 -21.51
CA GLY A 115 4.59 -9.46 -21.51
C GLY A 115 5.23 -9.15 -20.16
N LEU A 116 5.99 -10.09 -19.63
CA LEU A 116 6.86 -9.88 -18.48
C LEU A 116 7.87 -8.77 -18.81
N ASP A 117 7.92 -7.69 -18.03
CA ASP A 117 9.04 -6.75 -18.17
C ASP A 117 10.31 -7.51 -17.76
N PRO A 118 11.29 -7.71 -18.67
CA PRO A 118 12.50 -8.47 -18.36
C PRO A 118 13.24 -7.92 -17.14
N GLN A 119 13.07 -6.64 -16.82
CA GLN A 119 13.73 -5.98 -15.69
C GLN A 119 13.20 -6.42 -14.33
N LEU A 120 12.01 -7.04 -14.25
CA LEU A 120 11.44 -7.58 -13.01
C LEU A 120 11.46 -9.11 -12.96
N GLN A 121 12.07 -9.76 -13.96
CA GLN A 121 12.05 -11.21 -14.09
C GLN A 121 12.62 -11.94 -12.88
N SER A 122 13.67 -11.42 -12.26
CA SER A 122 14.25 -12.02 -11.05
C SER A 122 13.33 -11.92 -9.83
N SER A 123 12.37 -10.98 -9.84
CA SER A 123 11.47 -10.69 -8.72
C SER A 123 10.11 -11.38 -8.81
N PHE A 124 9.74 -11.97 -9.95
CA PHE A 124 8.38 -12.48 -10.16
C PHE A 124 7.94 -13.53 -9.16
N GLN A 125 8.82 -14.46 -8.81
CA GLN A 125 8.44 -15.51 -7.88
C GLN A 125 8.22 -14.95 -6.47
N VAL A 126 8.99 -13.94 -6.04
CA VAL A 126 8.77 -13.25 -4.76
C VAL A 126 7.46 -12.47 -4.76
N LEU A 127 7.14 -11.80 -5.87
CA LEU A 127 5.86 -11.07 -6.02
C LEU A 127 4.66 -12.02 -6.01
N LYS A 128 4.78 -13.17 -6.67
CA LYS A 128 3.77 -14.24 -6.64
C LYS A 128 3.61 -14.80 -5.23
N ASP A 129 4.70 -15.14 -4.55
CA ASP A 129 4.66 -15.68 -3.20
C ASP A 129 4.01 -14.66 -2.21
N ALA A 130 4.26 -13.36 -2.40
CA ALA A 130 3.62 -12.30 -1.64
C ALA A 130 2.10 -12.23 -1.89
N PHE A 131 1.66 -12.34 -3.15
CA PHE A 131 0.23 -12.41 -3.48
C PHE A 131 -0.43 -13.64 -2.86
N ASP A 132 0.16 -14.82 -3.08
CA ASP A 132 -0.34 -16.09 -2.54
C ASP A 132 -0.45 -16.01 -1.00
N GLY A 133 0.49 -15.34 -0.35
CA GLY A 133 0.45 -15.05 1.09
C GLY A 133 -0.80 -14.30 1.53
N LEU A 134 -1.16 -13.24 0.83
CA LEU A 134 -2.38 -12.47 1.10
C LEU A 134 -3.64 -13.28 0.77
N GLU A 135 -3.64 -14.01 -0.35
CA GLU A 135 -4.78 -14.85 -0.76
C GLU A 135 -5.06 -15.95 0.27
N MET A 136 -4.03 -16.66 0.74
CA MET A 136 -4.16 -17.66 1.81
C MET A 136 -4.76 -17.05 3.08
N LEU A 137 -4.32 -15.85 3.48
CA LEU A 137 -4.88 -15.15 4.62
C LEU A 137 -6.36 -14.77 4.41
N CYS A 138 -6.74 -14.39 3.18
CA CYS A 138 -8.14 -14.10 2.88
C CYS A 138 -9.01 -15.37 2.96
N ILE A 139 -8.53 -16.49 2.44
CA ILE A 139 -9.22 -17.79 2.58
C ILE A 139 -9.38 -18.12 4.07
N GLU A 140 -8.32 -18.02 4.87
CA GLU A 140 -8.41 -18.23 6.34
C GLU A 140 -9.41 -17.30 7.04
N ALA A 141 -9.61 -16.09 6.52
CA ALA A 141 -10.51 -15.09 7.11
C ALA A 141 -11.98 -15.23 6.68
N PHE A 142 -12.24 -15.72 5.46
CA PHE A 142 -13.58 -15.70 4.85
C PHE A 142 -14.12 -17.09 4.50
N ASP A 143 -13.27 -18.11 4.41
CA ASP A 143 -13.62 -19.48 4.07
C ASP A 143 -12.79 -20.47 4.92
N PRO A 144 -13.13 -20.61 6.22
CA PRO A 144 -12.35 -21.41 7.16
C PRO A 144 -12.38 -22.92 6.84
N ASP A 145 -13.40 -23.40 6.13
CA ASP A 145 -13.52 -24.81 5.73
C ASP A 145 -12.46 -25.13 4.67
N THR A 146 -12.39 -24.33 3.60
CA THR A 146 -11.33 -24.46 2.58
C THR A 146 -9.94 -24.26 3.21
N ALA A 147 -9.79 -23.33 4.15
CA ALA A 147 -8.52 -23.12 4.85
C ALA A 147 -8.08 -24.34 5.66
N ALA A 148 -9.02 -25.06 6.30
CA ALA A 148 -8.73 -26.28 7.05
C ALA A 148 -8.30 -27.41 6.12
N ASP A 149 -9.00 -27.58 4.99
CA ASP A 149 -8.69 -28.60 3.98
C ASP A 149 -7.32 -28.36 3.32
N GLU A 150 -6.96 -27.10 3.03
CA GLU A 150 -5.70 -26.72 2.39
C GLU A 150 -4.54 -26.44 3.36
N ALA A 151 -4.73 -26.61 4.67
CA ALA A 151 -3.78 -26.18 5.70
C ALA A 151 -2.34 -26.70 5.49
N ALA A 152 -2.18 -27.96 5.06
CA ALA A 152 -0.88 -28.53 4.76
C ALA A 152 -0.21 -27.87 3.55
N ALA A 153 -0.98 -27.57 2.50
CA ALA A 153 -0.49 -26.89 1.31
C ALA A 153 -0.10 -25.44 1.63
N PHE A 154 -0.89 -24.75 2.46
CA PHE A 154 -0.58 -23.38 2.90
C PHE A 154 0.73 -23.33 3.67
N LYS A 155 0.96 -24.30 4.57
CA LYS A 155 2.22 -24.42 5.29
C LYS A 155 3.41 -24.58 4.34
N ILE A 156 3.32 -25.50 3.37
CA ILE A 156 4.38 -25.72 2.37
C ILE A 156 4.67 -24.44 1.58
N ARG A 157 3.63 -23.71 1.12
CA ARG A 157 3.80 -22.45 0.38
C ARG A 157 4.45 -21.36 1.24
N ARG A 158 4.05 -21.23 2.51
CA ARG A 158 4.67 -20.28 3.47
C ARG A 158 6.15 -20.61 3.72
N ASP A 159 6.48 -21.88 3.92
CA ASP A 159 7.86 -22.33 4.15
C ASP A 159 8.73 -22.09 2.91
N ALA A 160 8.19 -22.34 1.70
CA ALA A 160 8.88 -22.06 0.45
C ALA A 160 9.13 -20.56 0.23
N PHE A 161 8.12 -19.72 0.52
CA PHE A 161 8.25 -18.27 0.46
C PHE A 161 9.33 -17.78 1.43
N TRP A 162 9.28 -18.21 2.68
CA TRP A 162 10.27 -17.83 3.70
C TRP A 162 11.68 -18.26 3.31
N THR A 163 11.85 -19.50 2.83
CA THR A 163 13.15 -20.02 2.38
C THR A 163 13.75 -19.14 1.27
N ARG A 164 12.92 -18.70 0.31
CA ARG A 164 13.36 -17.81 -0.78
C ARG A 164 13.83 -16.44 -0.28
N LEU A 165 13.11 -15.87 0.69
CA LEU A 165 13.49 -14.60 1.32
C LEU A 165 14.82 -14.71 2.08
N GLN A 166 15.10 -15.84 2.73
CA GLN A 166 16.34 -16.06 3.48
C GLN A 166 17.56 -16.37 2.61
N GLN A 167 17.39 -17.05 1.48
CA GLN A 167 18.50 -17.40 0.58
C GLN A 167 19.20 -16.17 -0.01
N SER A 168 18.46 -15.07 -0.15
CA SER A 168 18.97 -13.80 -0.66
C SER A 168 19.58 -12.94 0.45
N GLU A 169 19.11 -13.01 1.70
CA GLU A 169 19.75 -12.33 2.85
C GLU A 169 21.18 -12.78 3.08
N LYS A 170 21.45 -14.09 3.00
CA LYS A 170 22.80 -14.66 3.22
C LYS A 170 23.86 -14.22 2.20
N ARG A 171 23.46 -13.59 1.08
CA ARG A 171 24.40 -13.08 0.07
C ARG A 171 24.88 -11.65 0.32
N ASP A 172 24.14 -10.87 1.12
CA ASP A 172 24.25 -9.40 1.19
C ASP A 172 24.42 -8.89 2.64
N ASP A 173 25.14 -9.62 3.49
CA ASP A 173 25.51 -9.20 4.87
C ASP A 173 26.41 -7.94 4.91
N THR A 174 26.71 -7.35 3.76
CA THR A 174 27.36 -6.04 3.67
C THR A 174 26.31 -4.94 3.56
N ASP A 175 26.46 -3.88 4.35
CA ASP A 175 25.66 -2.65 4.21
C ASP A 175 25.88 -1.93 2.85
N GLU A 176 26.67 -2.51 1.95
CA GLU A 176 26.91 -1.99 0.61
C GLU A 176 25.67 -2.10 -0.26
N VAL A 177 25.32 -1.02 -0.96
CA VAL A 177 24.19 -1.05 -1.88
C VAL A 177 24.63 -1.71 -3.19
N PRO A 178 23.85 -2.66 -3.75
CA PRO A 178 24.21 -3.29 -5.01
C PRO A 178 24.46 -2.28 -6.12
N GLY A 179 25.56 -2.45 -6.87
CA GLY A 179 25.91 -1.52 -7.95
C GLY A 179 24.93 -1.57 -9.14
N ALA A 180 24.45 -2.76 -9.51
CA ALA A 180 23.51 -2.95 -10.61
C ALA A 180 22.09 -2.52 -10.25
N LEU A 181 21.36 -1.89 -11.18
CA LEU A 181 19.97 -1.46 -10.97
C LEU A 181 19.04 -2.65 -10.68
N GLU A 182 19.12 -3.72 -11.48
CA GLU A 182 18.31 -4.94 -11.34
C GLU A 182 18.42 -5.53 -9.93
N LYS A 183 19.65 -5.64 -9.41
CA LYS A 183 19.90 -6.13 -8.05
C LYS A 183 19.30 -5.22 -6.98
N ARG A 184 19.34 -3.89 -7.17
CA ARG A 184 18.70 -2.94 -6.24
C ARG A 184 17.18 -3.09 -6.24
N VAL A 185 16.59 -3.32 -7.41
CA VAL A 185 15.15 -3.53 -7.55
C VAL A 185 14.73 -4.85 -6.90
N GLU A 186 15.45 -5.93 -7.19
CA GLU A 186 15.22 -7.25 -6.60
C GLU A 186 15.29 -7.21 -5.08
N GLU A 187 16.32 -6.56 -4.54
CA GLU A 187 16.48 -6.39 -3.11
C GLU A 187 15.38 -5.51 -2.49
N ALA A 188 14.91 -4.46 -3.19
CA ALA A 188 13.79 -3.64 -2.73
C ALA A 188 12.48 -4.44 -2.68
N VAL A 189 12.22 -5.26 -3.70
CA VAL A 189 11.07 -6.18 -3.73
C VAL A 189 11.17 -7.18 -2.59
N ARG A 190 12.34 -7.77 -2.37
CA ARG A 190 12.59 -8.74 -1.30
C ARG A 190 12.35 -8.12 0.08
N LEU A 191 12.90 -6.95 0.36
CA LEU A 191 12.73 -6.28 1.67
C LEU A 191 11.25 -5.94 1.93
N ALA A 192 10.52 -5.46 0.92
CA ALA A 192 9.07 -5.25 1.03
C ALA A 192 8.33 -6.59 1.25
N ALA A 193 8.74 -7.66 0.56
CA ALA A 193 8.17 -8.99 0.71
C ALA A 193 8.43 -9.59 2.10
N THR A 194 9.58 -9.30 2.72
CA THR A 194 9.87 -9.72 4.10
C THR A 194 8.92 -9.06 5.10
N ILE A 195 8.69 -7.75 4.98
CA ILE A 195 7.70 -7.03 5.81
C ILE A 195 6.30 -7.62 5.57
N HIS A 196 5.94 -7.83 4.29
CA HIS A 196 4.65 -8.36 3.91
C HIS A 196 4.42 -9.80 4.42
N PHE A 197 5.43 -10.67 4.33
CA PHE A 197 5.40 -12.04 4.84
C PHE A 197 5.12 -12.05 6.34
N ARG A 198 5.82 -11.22 7.12
CA ARG A 198 5.58 -11.09 8.56
C ARG A 198 4.14 -10.70 8.86
N ALA A 199 3.54 -9.83 8.04
CA ALA A 199 2.12 -9.50 8.14
C ALA A 199 1.20 -10.68 7.78
N VAL A 200 1.36 -11.28 6.60
CA VAL A 200 0.39 -12.27 6.05
C VAL A 200 0.63 -13.72 6.50
N ALA A 201 1.80 -14.05 7.05
CA ALA A 201 2.10 -15.39 7.56
C ALA A 201 2.28 -15.42 9.08
N LEU A 202 2.93 -14.40 9.66
CA LEU A 202 3.23 -14.36 11.10
C LEU A 202 2.28 -13.46 11.90
N ARG A 203 1.34 -12.77 11.24
CA ARG A 203 0.38 -11.84 11.86
C ARG A 203 1.02 -10.68 12.63
N ILE A 204 2.24 -10.30 12.24
CA ILE A 204 2.97 -9.20 12.85
C ILE A 204 2.52 -7.88 12.21
N GLN A 205 2.31 -6.85 13.04
CA GLN A 205 2.00 -5.51 12.55
C GLN A 205 3.19 -4.91 11.79
N HIS A 206 2.91 -4.12 10.75
CA HIS A 206 3.98 -3.54 9.93
C HIS A 206 4.95 -2.68 10.77
N GLY A 207 4.44 -1.88 11.71
CA GLY A 207 5.26 -1.03 12.58
C GLY A 207 5.90 -1.73 13.79
N ASP A 208 5.94 -3.07 13.81
CA ASP A 208 6.63 -3.86 14.83
C ASP A 208 8.16 -3.75 14.70
N GLU A 209 8.88 -3.83 15.82
CA GLU A 209 10.36 -3.72 15.89
C GLU A 209 11.06 -4.77 15.02
N ALA A 210 10.43 -5.93 14.78
CA ALA A 210 10.93 -6.94 13.85
C ALA A 210 11.20 -6.40 12.43
N ASN A 211 10.56 -5.29 12.05
CA ASN A 211 10.73 -4.64 10.75
C ASN A 211 11.72 -3.46 10.76
N ALA A 212 12.29 -3.06 11.90
CA ALA A 212 13.10 -1.84 12.02
C ALA A 212 14.35 -1.84 11.13
N THR A 213 15.09 -2.96 11.09
CA THR A 213 16.28 -3.09 10.24
C THR A 213 15.89 -3.17 8.75
N THR A 214 14.83 -3.93 8.46
CA THR A 214 14.30 -4.09 7.10
C THR A 214 13.84 -2.76 6.51
N ILE A 215 13.14 -1.91 7.29
CA ILE A 215 12.64 -0.62 6.80
C ILE A 215 13.78 0.38 6.56
N LYS A 216 14.78 0.41 7.45
CA LYS A 216 15.98 1.23 7.26
C LYS A 216 16.68 0.88 5.95
N ARG A 217 16.91 -0.42 5.71
CA ARG A 217 17.54 -0.91 4.47
C ARG A 217 16.69 -0.60 3.25
N LEU A 218 15.38 -0.85 3.33
CA LEU A 218 14.45 -0.56 2.23
C LEU A 218 14.51 0.92 1.86
N HIS A 219 14.39 1.82 2.84
CA HIS A 219 14.45 3.27 2.65
C HIS A 219 15.76 3.72 1.98
N MET A 220 16.91 3.20 2.41
CA MET A 220 18.20 3.53 1.78
C MET A 220 18.26 3.09 0.31
N LEU A 221 17.69 1.93 0.01
CA LEU A 221 17.76 1.31 -1.31
C LEU A 221 16.82 1.97 -2.32
N VAL A 222 15.55 2.15 -1.97
CA VAL A 222 14.54 2.74 -2.87
C VAL A 222 14.88 4.18 -3.27
N ARG A 223 15.57 4.92 -2.40
CA ARG A 223 16.08 6.27 -2.68
C ARG A 223 17.19 6.31 -3.73
N LYS A 224 17.87 5.18 -3.94
CA LYS A 224 18.94 5.05 -4.93
C LYS A 224 18.43 4.49 -6.26
N ILE A 225 17.18 4.05 -6.34
CA ILE A 225 16.56 3.59 -7.59
C ILE A 225 15.95 4.81 -8.29
N ASP A 226 16.27 4.97 -9.58
CA ASP A 226 15.72 6.06 -10.37
C ASP A 226 14.19 5.95 -10.46
N ARG A 227 13.47 7.05 -10.22
CA ARG A 227 12.01 7.07 -10.24
C ARG A 227 11.42 6.73 -11.61
N THR A 228 12.16 6.95 -12.70
CA THR A 228 11.73 6.60 -14.05
C THR A 228 11.61 5.09 -14.26
N PHE A 229 12.38 4.29 -13.52
CA PHE A 229 12.26 2.84 -13.52
C PHE A 229 10.84 2.40 -13.14
N TRP A 230 10.32 2.96 -12.04
CA TRP A 230 9.01 2.57 -11.50
C TRP A 230 7.81 2.93 -12.39
N LYS A 231 8.03 3.65 -13.50
CA LYS A 231 6.98 3.86 -14.51
C LYS A 231 6.55 2.55 -15.19
N ILE A 232 7.43 1.55 -15.28
CA ILE A 232 7.12 0.24 -15.88
C ILE A 232 6.31 -0.66 -14.95
N ALA A 233 6.37 -0.40 -13.63
CA ALA A 233 5.74 -1.21 -12.60
C ALA A 233 5.19 -0.36 -11.43
N PRO A 234 4.25 0.57 -11.71
CA PRO A 234 3.78 1.55 -10.73
C PRO A 234 3.09 0.90 -9.53
N TYR A 235 2.43 -0.25 -9.72
CA TYR A 235 1.71 -0.95 -8.65
C TYR A 235 2.62 -1.85 -7.79
N THR A 236 3.72 -2.37 -8.34
CA THR A 236 4.78 -3.00 -7.53
C THR A 236 5.42 -1.95 -6.65
N TYR A 237 5.72 -0.80 -7.26
CA TYR A 237 6.30 0.31 -6.53
C TYR A 237 5.35 0.83 -5.44
N LEU A 238 4.06 1.01 -5.74
CA LEU A 238 3.05 1.34 -4.75
C LEU A 238 3.06 0.33 -3.59
N TRP A 239 3.02 -0.97 -3.87
CA TRP A 239 3.09 -2.00 -2.83
C TRP A 239 4.35 -1.91 -1.96
N ILE A 240 5.52 -1.65 -2.56
CA ILE A 240 6.76 -1.38 -1.81
C ILE A 240 6.57 -0.16 -0.90
N GLN A 241 6.00 0.93 -1.42
CA GLN A 241 5.76 2.14 -0.65
C GLN A 241 4.73 1.94 0.46
N LEU A 242 3.70 1.11 0.27
CA LEU A 242 2.69 0.81 1.29
C LEU A 242 3.28 0.02 2.46
N ASN A 243 4.04 -1.05 2.17
CA ASN A 243 4.74 -1.80 3.22
C ASN A 243 5.74 -0.91 3.96
N GLY A 244 6.48 -0.08 3.21
CA GLY A 244 7.45 0.83 3.81
C GLY A 244 6.80 1.96 4.64
N GLY A 245 5.73 2.56 4.13
CA GLY A 245 4.96 3.59 4.82
C GLY A 245 4.32 3.08 6.10
N ALA A 246 3.76 1.88 6.07
CA ALA A 246 3.19 1.23 7.24
C ALA A 246 4.25 0.82 8.28
N ALA A 247 5.40 0.30 7.82
CA ALA A 247 6.49 -0.10 8.71
C ALA A 247 7.24 1.10 9.31
N SER A 248 7.28 2.23 8.61
CA SER A 248 7.90 3.47 9.11
C SER A 248 7.00 4.28 10.05
N HIS A 249 5.85 3.74 10.49
CA HIS A 249 4.92 4.46 11.38
C HIS A 249 5.62 5.09 12.60
N ASN A 250 6.50 4.33 13.26
CA ASN A 250 7.25 4.73 14.45
C ASN A 250 8.65 5.30 14.14
N HIS A 251 8.96 5.53 12.85
CA HIS A 251 10.27 5.96 12.36
C HIS A 251 10.16 7.31 11.63
N PRO A 252 10.11 8.44 12.35
CA PRO A 252 9.95 9.77 11.76
C PRO A 252 11.06 10.13 10.75
N GLU A 253 12.22 9.50 10.83
CA GLU A 253 13.33 9.67 9.91
C GLU A 253 13.10 9.03 8.52
N TYR A 254 12.21 8.05 8.41
CA TYR A 254 11.92 7.32 7.16
C TYR A 254 10.52 7.62 6.61
N ARG A 255 9.55 7.83 7.51
CA ARG A 255 8.15 8.05 7.16
C ARG A 255 7.91 9.12 6.09
N PRO A 256 8.51 10.32 6.15
CA PRO A 256 8.20 11.38 5.18
C PRO A 256 8.50 10.97 3.74
N TYR A 257 9.55 10.15 3.54
CA TYR A 257 9.87 9.62 2.22
C TYR A 257 8.69 8.80 1.69
N PHE A 258 8.28 7.74 2.39
CA PHE A 258 7.21 6.85 1.94
C PHE A 258 5.88 7.59 1.73
N VAL A 259 5.49 8.48 2.66
CA VAL A 259 4.29 9.32 2.51
C VAL A 259 4.36 10.14 1.22
N SER A 260 5.50 10.76 0.93
CA SER A 260 5.69 11.57 -0.29
C SER A 260 5.67 10.74 -1.57
N GLU A 261 6.19 9.51 -1.55
CA GLU A 261 6.18 8.62 -2.71
C GLU A 261 4.77 8.08 -3.00
N ILE A 262 4.01 7.66 -1.97
CA ILE A 262 2.60 7.25 -2.14
C ILE A 262 1.77 8.43 -2.64
N MET A 263 1.94 9.62 -2.05
CA MET A 263 1.23 10.82 -2.49
C MET A 263 1.53 11.15 -3.95
N ARG A 264 2.80 11.11 -4.36
CA ARG A 264 3.14 11.36 -5.77
C ARG A 264 2.51 10.34 -6.71
N LEU A 265 2.58 9.04 -6.37
CA LEU A 265 1.97 7.99 -7.18
C LEU A 265 0.46 8.18 -7.28
N GLY A 266 -0.19 8.57 -6.17
CA GLY A 266 -1.60 8.91 -6.16
C GLY A 266 -1.90 10.06 -7.10
N LEU A 267 -1.16 11.15 -7.03
CA LEU A 267 -1.34 12.32 -7.89
C LEU A 267 -1.00 12.08 -9.37
N SER A 268 -0.08 11.16 -9.68
CA SER A 268 0.41 10.96 -11.06
C SER A 268 -0.19 9.76 -11.77
N VAL A 269 -0.47 8.66 -11.07
CA VAL A 269 -1.05 7.42 -11.63
C VAL A 269 -2.42 7.20 -11.04
N GLY A 270 -2.56 7.35 -9.72
CA GLY A 270 -3.80 7.07 -9.01
C GLY A 270 -4.98 7.93 -9.45
N LEU A 271 -4.80 9.21 -9.76
CA LEU A 271 -5.93 10.05 -10.24
C LEU A 271 -6.43 9.63 -11.62
N TYR A 272 -5.57 9.07 -12.47
CA TYR A 272 -5.93 8.58 -13.81
C TYR A 272 -6.44 7.13 -13.79
N ASP A 273 -5.97 6.32 -12.84
CA ASP A 273 -6.35 4.91 -12.65
C ASP A 273 -6.97 4.69 -11.26
N TRP A 274 -7.94 5.55 -10.92
CA TRP A 274 -8.43 5.70 -9.54
C TRP A 274 -9.04 4.44 -8.95
N ARG A 275 -9.83 3.72 -9.73
CA ARG A 275 -10.53 2.54 -9.22
C ARG A 275 -9.55 1.43 -8.81
N PRO A 276 -8.60 0.98 -9.66
CA PRO A 276 -7.58 0.01 -9.24
C PRO A 276 -6.63 0.54 -8.16
N PHE A 277 -6.26 1.82 -8.21
CA PHE A 277 -5.41 2.45 -7.19
C PHE A 277 -6.05 2.43 -5.81
N ARG A 278 -7.30 2.90 -5.71
CA ARG A 278 -8.11 2.87 -4.49
C ARG A 278 -8.32 1.43 -4.00
N GLN A 279 -8.61 0.48 -4.91
CA GLN A 279 -8.78 -0.92 -4.54
C GLN A 279 -7.48 -1.50 -3.92
N THR A 280 -6.33 -1.17 -4.49
CA THR A 280 -5.01 -1.61 -3.98
C THR A 280 -4.76 -1.09 -2.56
N LEU A 281 -5.01 0.21 -2.33
CA LEU A 281 -4.94 0.81 -0.99
C LEU A 281 -5.93 0.17 -0.02
N ALA A 282 -7.16 -0.07 -0.45
CA ALA A 282 -8.19 -0.68 0.39
C ALA A 282 -7.83 -2.12 0.79
N SER A 283 -7.30 -2.93 -0.13
CA SER A 283 -6.81 -4.28 0.18
C SER A 283 -5.68 -4.26 1.21
N PHE A 284 -4.76 -3.30 1.10
CA PHE A 284 -3.69 -3.14 2.09
C PHE A 284 -4.20 -2.68 3.46
N LEU A 285 -5.13 -1.72 3.48
CA LEU A 285 -5.75 -1.23 4.71
C LEU A 285 -6.58 -2.32 5.40
N TRP A 286 -7.23 -3.18 4.62
CA TRP A 286 -7.91 -4.36 5.15
C TRP A 286 -6.93 -5.26 5.90
N LEU A 287 -5.75 -5.53 5.32
CA LEU A 287 -4.72 -6.32 5.99
C LEU A 287 -4.32 -5.68 7.34
N GLN A 288 -4.04 -4.37 7.36
CA GLN A 288 -3.72 -3.68 8.63
C GLN A 288 -4.87 -3.77 9.64
N GLN A 289 -6.12 -3.58 9.20
CA GLN A 289 -7.31 -3.69 10.05
C GLN A 289 -7.51 -5.11 10.59
N TYR A 290 -7.32 -6.13 9.76
CA TYR A 290 -7.35 -7.53 10.13
C TYR A 290 -6.32 -7.80 11.24
N LEU A 291 -5.07 -7.38 11.03
CA LEU A 291 -4.00 -7.55 12.03
C LEU A 291 -4.27 -6.79 13.33
N ARG A 292 -4.93 -5.62 13.28
CA ARG A 292 -5.24 -4.86 14.50
C ARG A 292 -6.25 -5.60 15.38
N ARG A 293 -7.21 -6.28 14.74
CA ARG A 293 -8.25 -7.08 15.39
C ARG A 293 -7.71 -8.41 15.94
N HIS A 294 -6.70 -8.97 15.29
CA HIS A 294 -6.12 -10.29 15.61
C HIS A 294 -4.74 -10.19 16.27
N LYS A 295 -4.46 -9.10 17.00
CA LYS A 295 -3.23 -9.00 17.80
C LYS A 295 -3.15 -10.21 18.74
N THR A 296 -2.21 -11.11 18.49
CA THR A 296 -1.75 -12.05 19.50
C THR A 296 -1.16 -11.24 20.63
N ALA A 297 -1.62 -11.50 21.86
CA ALA A 297 -0.96 -10.94 23.04
C ALA A 297 0.53 -11.29 22.98
N PRO A 298 1.44 -10.38 23.37
CA PRO A 298 2.86 -10.70 23.38
C PRO A 298 3.07 -11.94 24.25
N MET A 299 3.75 -12.95 23.71
CA MET A 299 4.29 -14.04 24.52
C MET A 299 5.31 -13.42 25.47
N THR A 300 4.90 -13.25 26.73
CA THR A 300 5.77 -12.86 27.86
C THR A 300 6.73 -13.98 28.21
#